data_AF-A0A559M145-F1
#
_entry.id   AF-A0A559M145-F1
#
_cell.length_a   1.000
_cell.length_b   1.000
_cell.length_c   1.000
_cell.angle_alpha   90.00
_cell.angle_beta   90.00
_cell.angle_gamma   90.00
#
_symmetry.space_group_name_H-M   'P 1'
#
loop_
_entity.id
_entity.type
_entity.pdbx_description
1 polymer ?
#
loop_
_entity_poly.entity_id
_entity_poly.type
_entity_poly.pdbx_seq_one_letter_code
_entity_poly.pdbx_strand_id
1 'polypeptide(L)' 'MRERGRGGVVDGYLNVYGTAGLKVADLSMVPENVGANTNNTALAVGEKAAMIIAGELGVEV' A
#
# COMPACT_ATOMS: atom_id res chain seq x y z
N MET A 1 3.89 -1.24 5.65
CA MET A 1 4.83 -0.29 5.05
C MET A 1 5.88 0.11 6.07
N ARG A 2 6.98 -0.64 6.13
CA ARG A 2 8.17 -0.37 6.96
C ARG A 2 9.40 -0.84 6.18
N GLU A 3 10.59 -0.46 6.61
CA GLU A 3 11.81 -1.06 6.08
C GLU A 3 11.84 -2.57 6.35
N ARG A 4 12.33 -3.36 5.38
CA ARG A 4 12.40 -4.82 5.51
C ARG A 4 13.20 -5.25 6.74
N GLY A 5 14.30 -4.57 7.04
CA GLY A 5 15.14 -4.82 8.24
C GLY A 5 14.42 -4.58 9.57
N ARG A 6 13.27 -3.91 9.55
CA ARG A 6 12.42 -3.64 10.72
C ARG A 6 11.10 -4.42 10.69
N GLY A 7 11.07 -5.54 9.97
CA GLY A 7 9.90 -6.42 9.84
C GLY A 7 8.86 -5.95 8.82
N GLY A 8 9.19 -4.99 7.95
CA GLY A 8 8.29 -4.57 6.88
C GLY A 8 8.13 -5.62 5.76
N VAL A 9 6.90 -5.78 5.27
CA VAL A 9 6.55 -6.70 4.18
C VAL A 9 6.42 -5.99 2.83
N VAL A 10 5.98 -4.73 2.84
CA VAL A 10 5.85 -3.89 1.64
C VAL A 10 6.63 -2.59 1.76
N ASP A 11 7.10 -2.09 0.61
CA ASP A 11 7.84 -0.84 0.46
C ASP A 11 6.94 0.41 0.38
N GLY A 12 7.55 1.55 0.02
CA GLY A 12 6.89 2.85 -0.14
C GLY A 12 5.79 2.92 -1.20
N TYR A 13 5.80 1.98 -2.13
CA TYR A 13 4.94 1.91 -3.31
C TYR A 13 4.07 0.64 -3.31
N LEU A 14 3.88 0.07 -2.11
CA LEU A 14 3.07 -1.12 -1.84
C LEU A 14 3.63 -2.42 -2.43
N ASN A 15 4.86 -2.42 -2.97
CA ASN A 15 5.48 -3.62 -3.53
C ASN A 15 5.84 -4.60 -2.42
N VAL A 16 5.53 -5.89 -2.62
CA VAL A 16 5.95 -6.94 -1.70
C VAL A 16 7.44 -7.23 -1.90
N TYR A 17 8.24 -7.09 -0.83
CA TYR A 17 9.68 -7.32 -0.91
C TYR A 17 10.00 -8.74 -1.40
N GLY A 18 10.95 -8.85 -2.34
CA GLY A 18 11.40 -10.13 -2.88
C GLY A 18 10.49 -10.72 -3.96
N THR A 19 9.53 -9.95 -4.46
CA THR A 19 8.64 -10.34 -5.56
C THR A 19 8.64 -9.27 -6.66
N ALA A 20 8.08 -9.59 -7.82
CA ALA A 20 7.89 -8.65 -8.93
C ALA A 20 6.42 -8.62 -9.34
N GLY A 21 5.87 -7.43 -9.61
CA GLY A 21 4.50 -7.26 -10.06
C GLY A 21 3.42 -7.60 -9.02
N LEU A 22 3.76 -7.73 -7.74
CA LEU A 22 2.82 -8.01 -6.65
C LEU A 22 2.80 -6.87 -5.64
N LYS A 23 1.59 -6.39 -5.34
CA LYS A 23 1.33 -5.32 -4.38
C LYS A 23 0.24 -5.72 -3.38
N VAL A 24 0.26 -5.11 -2.19
CA VAL A 24 -0.80 -5.24 -1.17
C VAL A 24 -1.47 -3.89 -0.96
N ALA A 25 -2.77 -3.82 -1.20
CA ALA A 25 -3.56 -2.58 -1.23
C ALA A 25 -4.80 -2.69 -0.34
N ASP A 26 -4.58 -2.99 0.94
CA ASP A 26 -5.61 -3.04 1.98
C ASP A 26 -5.04 -2.60 3.34
N LEU A 27 -5.80 -2.73 4.42
CA LEU A 27 -5.38 -2.31 5.75
C LEU A 27 -4.17 -3.10 6.31
N SER A 28 -3.82 -4.27 5.76
CA SER A 28 -2.66 -5.04 6.22
C SER A 28 -1.32 -4.35 5.96
N MET A 29 -1.28 -3.37 5.05
CA MET A 29 -0.08 -2.55 4.84
C MET A 29 0.15 -1.51 5.93
N VAL A 30 -0.89 -1.10 6.67
CA VAL A 30 -0.83 0.03 7.61
C VAL A 30 0.14 -0.30 8.76
N PRO A 31 1.20 0.50 8.96
CA PRO A 31 2.28 0.12 9.86
C PRO A 31 1.91 0.21 11.35
N GLU A 32 0.89 1.00 11.69
CA GLU A 32 0.42 1.26 13.06
C GLU A 32 -1.09 1.52 13.05
N ASN A 33 -1.75 1.38 14.19
CA ASN A 33 -3.19 1.55 14.25
C ASN A 33 -3.60 3.01 14.00
N VAL A 34 -4.75 3.22 13.36
CA VAL A 34 -5.31 4.55 13.10
C VAL A 34 -6.49 4.77 14.03
N GLY A 35 -6.48 5.87 14.77
CA GLY A 35 -7.56 6.26 15.68
C GLY A 35 -8.81 6.80 14.96
N ALA A 36 -9.38 6.00 14.05
CA ALA A 36 -10.56 6.36 13.27
C ALA A 36 -11.35 5.10 12.85
N ASN A 37 -12.56 5.30 12.30
CA ASN A 37 -13.26 4.22 11.62
C ASN A 37 -12.44 3.77 10.39
N THR A 38 -12.11 2.48 10.33
CA THR A 38 -11.16 1.94 9.37
C THR A 38 -11.69 1.86 7.94
N ASN A 39 -13.00 2.02 7.71
CA ASN A 39 -13.54 2.14 6.36
C ASN A 39 -12.94 3.33 5.60
N ASN A 40 -12.82 4.48 6.27
CA ASN A 40 -12.23 5.67 5.65
C ASN A 40 -10.74 5.46 5.34
N THR A 41 -10.00 4.80 6.25
CA THR A 41 -8.60 4.46 6.02
C THR A 41 -8.44 3.47 4.87
N ALA A 42 -9.31 2.46 4.78
CA ALA A 42 -9.28 1.47 3.71
C ALA A 42 -9.51 2.12 2.33
N LEU A 43 -10.50 3.01 2.23
CA LEU A 43 -10.78 3.77 1.02
C LEU A 43 -9.59 4.65 0.61
N ALA A 44 -9.00 5.38 1.55
CA ALA A 44 -7.83 6.22 1.27
C ALA A 44 -6.59 5.41 0.82
N VAL A 45 -6.37 4.23 1.41
CA VAL A 45 -5.32 3.30 0.96
C VAL A 45 -5.62 2.82 -0.46
N GLY A 46 -6.87 2.48 -0.76
CA GLY A 46 -7.33 2.06 -2.09
C GLY A 46 -7.10 3.14 -3.15
N GLU A 47 -7.50 4.39 -2.89
CA GLU A 47 -7.26 5.53 -3.79
C GLU A 47 -5.76 5.73 -4.03
N LYS A 48 -4.95 5.67 -2.98
CA LYS A 48 -3.50 5.82 -3.12
C LYS A 48 -2.88 4.69 -3.92
N ALA A 49 -3.32 3.45 -3.71
CA ALA A 49 -2.87 2.29 -4.46
C ALA A 49 -3.24 2.42 -5.95
N ALA A 50 -4.46 2.86 -6.26
CA ALA A 50 -4.90 3.10 -7.63
C ALA A 50 -4.01 4.12 -8.34
N MET A 51 -3.71 5.27 -7.69
CA MET A 51 -2.78 6.27 -8.24
C MET A 51 -1.37 5.71 -8.49
N ILE A 52 -0.83 4.90 -7.56
CA ILE A 52 0.49 4.29 -7.72
C ILE A 52 0.50 3.33 -8.90
N ILE A 53 -0.46 2.40 -8.95
CA ILE A 53 -0.53 1.35 -9.97
C ILE A 53 -0.78 1.96 -11.35
N ALA A 54 -1.68 2.94 -11.44
CA ALA A 54 -1.97 3.58 -12.70
C ALA A 54 -0.80 4.43 -13.21
N GLY A 55 -0.08 5.11 -12.31
CA GLY A 55 1.18 5.78 -12.66
C GLY A 55 2.24 4.82 -13.21
N GLU A 56 2.34 3.61 -12.66
CA GLU A 56 3.25 2.57 -13.16
C GLU A 56 2.81 1.98 -14.51
N LEU A 57 1.50 1.92 -14.77
CA LEU A 57 0.92 1.38 -16.00
C LEU A 57 0.70 2.44 -17.10
N GLY A 58 0.87 3.73 -16.80
CA GLY A 58 0.56 4.83 -17.74
C GLY A 58 -0.94 4.99 -18.00
N VAL A 59 -1.78 4.71 -17.01
CA VAL A 59 -3.25 4.82 -17.08
C VAL A 59 -3.72 6.02 -16.23
N GLU A 60 -4.80 6.68 -16.64
CA GLU A 60 -5.43 7.75 -15.85
C GLU A 60 -6.49 7.19 -14.89
N VAL A 61 -6.60 7.78 -13.69
CA VAL A 61 -7.55 7.41 -12.62
C VAL A 61 -8.25 8.64 -12.11
#